data_AF-A0A948UZM0-F1
#
_entry.id   AF-A0A948UZM0-F1
#
_cell.length_a   1.000
_cell.length_b   1.000
_cell.length_c   1.000
_cell.angle_alpha   90.00
_cell.angle_beta   90.00
_cell.angle_gamma   90.00
#
_symmetry.space_group_name_H-M   'P 1'
#
loop_
_entity.id
_entity.type
_entity.pdbx_description
1 polymer ?
#
loop_
_entity_poly.entity_id
_entity_poly.type
_entity_poly.pdbx_seq_one_letter_code
_entity_poly.pdbx_strand_id
1 'polypeptide(L)'
;MHFSPEFVIIREMQKVENWRIRELSLSVNRLIELLRSGGHVEWANVFTHYRMELENLMVIAPLRETGLKQMIFNLKNCFTGLSSFLNLELQHEKVEIEQRLNRDFIDERAHLFDLLLEIEDRNRDYTH
;
A
#
# COMPACT_ATOMS: atom_id res chain seq x y z
N MET A 1 -12.74 28.57 39.92
CA MET A 1 -12.52 28.18 38.52
C MET A 1 -11.34 27.22 38.49
N HIS A 2 -11.61 25.92 38.47
CA HIS A 2 -10.59 24.90 38.30
C HIS A 2 -10.43 24.63 36.80
N PHE A 3 -9.29 25.01 36.24
CA PHE A 3 -8.87 24.49 34.94
C PHE A 3 -8.06 23.24 35.21
N SER A 4 -8.61 22.07 34.88
CA SER A 4 -7.87 20.80 34.89
C SER A 4 -6.73 20.86 33.87
N PRO A 5 -5.47 20.62 34.29
CA PRO A 5 -4.31 20.71 33.42
C PRO A 5 -3.99 19.36 32.78
N GLU A 6 -4.92 18.72 32.08
CA GLU A 6 -4.65 17.41 31.46
C GLU A 6 -5.35 17.25 30.10
N PHE A 7 -5.24 18.27 29.24
CA PHE A 7 -5.18 18.02 27.80
C PHE A 7 -3.71 18.01 27.40
N VAL A 8 -2.96 17.05 27.95
CA VAL A 8 -1.77 16.58 27.27
C VAL A 8 -2.31 15.85 26.04
N ILE A 9 -2.44 16.58 24.93
CA ILE A 9 -2.50 15.95 23.62
C ILE A 9 -1.16 15.25 23.50
N ILE A 10 -1.12 13.98 23.94
CA ILE A 10 -0.11 13.04 23.50
C ILE A 10 -0.37 12.95 21.99
N ARG A 11 0.24 13.86 21.23
CA ARG A 11 0.54 13.57 19.83
C ARG A 11 1.49 12.38 19.93
N GLU A 12 0.95 11.17 20.03
CA GLU A 12 1.69 9.99 19.62
C GLU A 12 2.21 10.36 18.24
N MET A 13 3.53 10.56 18.15
CA MET A 13 4.19 10.76 16.89
C MET A 13 3.93 9.49 16.10
N GLN A 14 2.89 9.49 15.27
CA GLN A 14 2.69 8.45 14.28
C GLN A 14 3.98 8.42 13.46
N LYS A 15 4.72 7.31 13.57
CA LYS A 15 6.05 7.14 12.97
C LYS A 15 6.02 7.29 11.45
N VAL A 16 4.86 7.03 10.86
CA VAL A 16 4.58 7.18 9.44
C VAL A 16 3.53 8.27 9.25
N GLU A 17 3.85 9.24 8.39
CA GLU A 17 2.98 10.36 8.09
C GLU A 17 1.73 9.93 7.30
N ASN A 18 0.60 10.58 7.55
CA ASN A 18 -0.67 10.32 6.85
C ASN A 18 -0.54 10.36 5.32
N TRP A 19 0.30 11.25 4.81
CA TRP A 19 0.48 11.42 3.36
C TRP A 19 1.15 10.21 2.71
N ARG A 20 2.02 9.49 3.43
CA ARG A 20 2.62 8.22 2.96
C ARG A 20 1.61 7.09 2.86
N ILE A 21 0.71 7.00 3.84
CA ILE A 21 -0.38 6.01 3.80
C ILE A 21 -1.36 6.33 2.65
N ARG A 22 -1.56 7.62 2.35
CA ARG A 22 -2.33 8.05 1.17
C ARG A 22 -1.60 7.71 -0.13
N GLU A 23 -0.30 7.96 -0.21
CA GLU A 23 0.53 7.59 -1.36
C GLU A 23 0.48 6.09 -1.63
N LEU A 24 0.62 5.27 -0.59
CA LEU A 24 0.45 3.81 -0.65
C LEU A 24 -0.95 3.42 -1.16
N SER A 25 -2.01 4.07 -0.65
CA SER A 25 -3.39 3.80 -1.10
C SER A 25 -3.61 4.18 -2.57
N LEU A 26 -3.02 5.28 -3.03
CA LEU A 26 -3.08 5.71 -4.44
C LEU A 26 -2.36 4.71 -5.35
N SER A 27 -1.17 4.25 -4.96
CA SER A 27 -0.42 3.25 -5.71
C SER A 27 -1.17 1.92 -5.80
N VAL A 28 -1.72 1.44 -4.68
CA VAL A 28 -2.59 0.26 -4.64
C VAL A 28 -3.82 0.45 -5.55
N ASN A 29 -4.47 1.61 -5.52
CA ASN A 29 -5.61 1.89 -6.39
C ASN A 29 -5.23 1.87 -7.87
N ARG A 30 -4.06 2.42 -8.23
CA ARG A 30 -3.56 2.39 -9.60
C ARG A 30 -3.31 0.96 -10.09
N LEU A 31 -2.76 0.10 -9.24
CA LEU A 31 -2.58 -1.31 -9.57
C LEU A 31 -3.92 -2.04 -9.78
N ILE A 32 -4.94 -1.75 -8.99
CA ILE A 32 -6.29 -2.32 -9.19
C ILE A 32 -6.82 -1.99 -10.58
N GLU A 33 -6.68 -0.73 -11.01
CA GLU A 33 -7.11 -0.29 -12.34
C GLU A 33 -6.36 -1.04 -13.45
N LEU A 34 -5.04 -1.09 -13.36
CA LEU A 34 -4.18 -1.77 -14.34
C LEU A 34 -4.50 -3.26 -14.43
N LEU A 35 -4.66 -3.93 -13.28
CA LEU A 35 -5.00 -5.36 -13.22
C LEU A 35 -6.36 -5.64 -13.84
N ARG A 36 -7.39 -4.81 -13.57
CA ARG A 36 -8.71 -4.94 -14.21
C ARG A 36 -8.62 -4.74 -15.71
N SER A 37 -7.88 -3.74 -16.16
CA SER A 37 -7.68 -3.47 -17.60
C SER A 37 -6.87 -4.58 -18.30
N GLY A 38 -5.99 -5.27 -17.58
CA GLY A 38 -5.16 -6.35 -18.09
C GLY A 38 -5.72 -7.76 -17.89
N GLY A 39 -6.98 -7.90 -17.46
CA GLY A 39 -7.66 -9.19 -17.32
C GLY A 39 -7.39 -9.97 -16.03
N HIS A 40 -6.69 -9.39 -15.05
CA HIS A 40 -6.32 -10.06 -13.79
C HIS A 40 -7.27 -9.68 -12.64
N VAL A 41 -8.52 -10.13 -12.74
CA VAL A 41 -9.59 -9.75 -11.80
C VAL A 41 -9.34 -10.28 -10.38
N GLU A 42 -8.80 -11.49 -10.25
CA GLU A 42 -8.48 -12.10 -8.96
C GLU A 42 -7.46 -11.26 -8.18
N TRP A 43 -6.39 -10.86 -8.86
CA TRP A 43 -5.39 -9.96 -8.29
C TRP A 43 -5.97 -8.58 -7.99
N ALA A 44 -6.80 -8.02 -8.89
CA ALA A 44 -7.46 -6.76 -8.61
C ALA A 44 -8.32 -6.81 -7.33
N ASN A 45 -8.97 -7.95 -7.05
CA ASN A 45 -9.75 -8.14 -5.83
C ASN A 45 -8.86 -8.25 -4.58
N VAL A 46 -7.71 -8.92 -4.67
CA VAL A 46 -6.70 -8.94 -3.59
C VAL A 46 -6.26 -7.52 -3.24
N PHE A 47 -5.86 -6.72 -4.24
CA PHE A 47 -5.45 -5.34 -4.00
C PHE A 47 -6.62 -4.44 -3.55
N THR A 48 -7.84 -4.72 -3.97
CA THR A 48 -9.05 -4.03 -3.46
C THR A 48 -9.22 -4.24 -1.95
N HIS A 49 -8.94 -5.45 -1.45
CA HIS A 49 -8.98 -5.73 -0.02
C HIS A 49 -7.94 -4.89 0.75
N TYR A 50 -6.70 -4.83 0.26
CA TYR A 50 -5.65 -4.00 0.86
C TYR A 50 -5.99 -2.51 0.85
N ARG A 51 -6.60 -2.01 -0.22
CA ARG A 51 -7.08 -0.62 -0.28
C ARG A 51 -8.09 -0.31 0.83
N MET A 52 -9.07 -1.20 1.03
CA MET A 52 -10.09 -1.03 2.08
C MET A 52 -9.46 -1.07 3.49
N GLU A 53 -8.51 -1.98 3.71
CA GLU A 53 -7.76 -2.02 4.97
C GLU A 53 -6.95 -0.73 5.20
N LEU A 54 -6.28 -0.18 4.17
CA LEU A 54 -5.56 1.09 4.25
C LEU A 54 -6.48 2.26 4.61
N GLU A 55 -7.69 2.30 4.04
CA GLU A 55 -8.72 3.28 4.38
C GLU A 55 -9.12 3.19 5.86
N ASN A 56 -9.31 1.97 6.37
CA ASN A 56 -9.63 1.75 7.79
C ASN A 56 -8.49 2.19 8.73
N LEU A 57 -7.23 1.95 8.35
CA LEU A 57 -6.06 2.37 9.13
C LEU A 57 -5.93 3.90 9.23
N MET A 58 -6.46 4.65 8.27
CA MET A 58 -6.49 6.12 8.35
C MET A 58 -7.54 6.65 9.35
N VAL A 59 -8.53 5.85 9.71
CA VAL A 59 -9.63 6.25 10.61
C VAL A 59 -9.36 5.81 12.06
N ILE A 60 -8.74 4.64 12.26
CA ILE A 60 -8.58 4.02 13.60
C ILE A 60 -7.14 4.22 14.11
N ALA A 61 -6.90 5.33 14.82
CA ALA A 61 -5.58 5.69 15.34
C ALA A 61 -4.87 4.65 16.22
N PRO A 62 -5.51 3.99 17.22
CA PRO A 62 -4.79 3.15 18.19
C PRO A 62 -4.27 1.82 17.63
N LEU A 63 -4.73 1.39 16.45
CA LEU A 63 -4.29 0.13 15.82
C LEU A 63 -3.39 0.36 14.60
N ARG A 64 -3.07 1.61 14.31
CA ARG A 64 -2.50 2.01 13.03
C ARG A 64 -1.09 1.48 12.80
N GLU A 65 -0.22 1.50 13.81
CA GLU A 65 1.17 1.03 13.65
C GLU A 65 1.21 -0.47 13.40
N THR A 66 0.54 -1.28 14.22
CA THR A 66 0.49 -2.73 14.07
C THR A 66 -0.20 -3.14 12.76
N GLY A 67 -1.31 -2.49 12.44
CA GLY A 67 -2.03 -2.74 11.18
C GLY A 67 -1.21 -2.37 9.95
N LEU A 68 -0.46 -1.26 9.99
CA LEU A 68 0.43 -0.85 8.91
C LEU A 68 1.60 -1.83 8.73
N LYS A 69 2.21 -2.32 9.82
CA LYS A 69 3.26 -3.35 9.75
C LYS A 69 2.76 -4.63 9.10
N GLN A 70 1.58 -5.10 9.51
CA GLN A 70 0.96 -6.29 8.91
C GLN A 70 0.61 -6.07 7.43
N MET A 71 0.09 -4.89 7.08
CA MET A 71 -0.21 -4.52 5.70
C MET A 71 1.04 -4.55 4.81
N ILE A 72 2.13 -3.95 5.27
CA ILE A 72 3.41 -3.94 4.54
C ILE A 72 3.92 -5.37 4.34
N PHE A 73 3.88 -6.19 5.39
CA PHE A 73 4.27 -7.60 5.30
C PHE A 73 3.44 -8.36 4.27
N ASN A 74 2.12 -8.21 4.30
CA ASN A 74 1.20 -8.86 3.36
C ASN A 74 1.44 -8.41 1.92
N LEU A 75 1.57 -7.10 1.68
CA LEU A 75 1.85 -6.55 0.36
C LEU A 75 3.20 -7.03 -0.18
N LYS A 76 4.25 -7.05 0.64
CA LYS A 76 5.56 -7.58 0.24
C LYS A 76 5.51 -9.07 -0.13
N ASN A 77 4.70 -9.86 0.57
CA ASN A 77 4.55 -11.28 0.24
C ASN A 77 3.96 -11.50 -1.16
N CYS A 78 3.15 -10.57 -1.69
CA CYS A 78 2.66 -10.64 -3.07
C CYS A 78 3.80 -10.67 -4.10
N PHE A 79 4.95 -10.07 -3.79
CA PHE A 79 6.13 -10.02 -4.66
C PHE A 79 6.99 -11.30 -4.58
N THR A 80 6.60 -12.31 -3.80
CA THR A 80 7.40 -13.52 -3.58
C THR A 80 6.69 -14.78 -4.08
N GLY A 81 7.46 -15.79 -4.52
CA GLY A 81 6.96 -17.11 -4.91
C GLY A 81 6.76 -17.33 -6.42
N LEU A 82 6.35 -18.55 -6.78
CA LEU A 82 6.21 -18.99 -8.17
C LEU A 82 5.01 -18.33 -8.88
N SER A 83 3.89 -18.16 -8.19
CA SER A 83 2.72 -17.40 -8.66
C SER A 83 2.78 -15.94 -8.21
N SER A 84 3.98 -15.36 -8.11
CA SER A 84 4.13 -14.00 -7.60
C SER A 84 3.48 -12.97 -8.52
N PHE A 85 3.07 -11.88 -7.90
CA PHE A 85 2.64 -10.66 -8.57
C PHE A 85 3.71 -10.09 -9.54
N LEU A 86 5.00 -10.40 -9.31
CA LEU A 86 6.10 -10.00 -10.20
C LEU A 86 6.06 -10.71 -11.56
N ASN A 87 5.49 -11.92 -11.62
CA ASN A 87 5.46 -12.72 -12.84
C ASN A 87 4.22 -12.44 -13.70
N LEU A 88 3.35 -11.53 -13.29
CA LEU A 88 2.16 -11.19 -14.07
C LEU A 88 2.49 -10.31 -15.26
N GLU A 89 1.88 -10.65 -16.39
CA GLU A 89 1.80 -9.82 -17.59
C GLU A 89 0.34 -9.51 -17.88
N LEU A 90 0.06 -8.25 -18.14
CA LEU A 90 -1.29 -7.79 -18.48
C LEU A 90 -1.60 -8.17 -19.93
N GLN A 91 -2.82 -8.64 -20.18
CA GLN A 91 -3.26 -9.05 -21.52
C GLN A 91 -4.23 -8.04 -22.11
N HIS A 92 -4.11 -7.76 -23.41
CA HIS A 92 -5.07 -6.93 -24.13
C HIS A 92 -5.14 -7.31 -25.62
N GLU A 93 -6.34 -7.31 -26.22
CA GLU A 93 -6.54 -7.70 -27.63
C GLU A 93 -5.69 -6.89 -28.64
N LYS A 94 -5.37 -5.65 -28.27
CA LYS A 94 -4.52 -4.73 -29.04
C LYS A 94 -3.12 -4.68 -28.43
N VAL A 95 -2.12 -5.12 -29.21
CA VAL A 95 -0.70 -5.18 -28.81
C VAL A 95 -0.16 -3.83 -28.32
N GLU A 96 -0.52 -2.72 -28.96
CA GLU A 96 -0.08 -1.38 -28.54
C GLU A 96 -0.58 -0.99 -27.14
N ILE A 97 -1.81 -1.41 -26.81
CA ILE A 97 -2.40 -1.17 -25.49
C ILE A 97 -1.79 -2.13 -24.47
N GLU A 98 -1.59 -3.39 -24.84
CA GLU A 98 -0.92 -4.39 -24.00
C GLU A 98 0.48 -3.92 -23.58
N GLN A 99 1.28 -3.45 -24.53
CA GLN A 99 2.63 -2.94 -24.26
C GLN A 99 2.62 -1.72 -23.34
N ARG A 100 1.67 -0.79 -23.53
CA ARG A 100 1.50 0.37 -22.65
C ARG A 100 1.09 -0.06 -21.24
N LEU A 101 0.08 -0.91 -21.12
CA LEU A 101 -0.41 -1.41 -19.84
C LEU A 101 0.70 -2.12 -19.06
N ASN A 102 1.49 -2.98 -19.72
CA ASN A 102 2.59 -3.67 -19.06
C ASN A 102 3.70 -2.73 -18.61
N ARG A 103 4.01 -1.68 -19.37
CA ARG A 103 4.96 -0.64 -18.95
C ARG A 103 4.46 0.07 -17.70
N ASP A 104 3.25 0.61 -17.75
CA ASP A 104 2.62 1.29 -16.61
C ASP A 104 2.55 0.36 -15.39
N PHE A 105 2.29 -0.93 -15.59
CA PHE A 105 2.24 -1.92 -14.53
C PHE A 105 3.60 -2.28 -13.96
N ILE A 106 4.65 -2.38 -14.77
CA ILE A 106 6.02 -2.56 -14.28
C ILE A 106 6.43 -1.36 -13.44
N ASP A 107 6.20 -0.15 -13.93
CA ASP A 107 6.57 1.09 -13.26
C ASP A 107 5.82 1.24 -11.93
N GLU A 108 4.52 0.99 -11.91
CA GLU A 108 3.71 1.08 -10.70
C GLU A 108 4.08 -0.01 -9.67
N ARG A 109 4.44 -1.22 -10.13
CA ARG A 109 4.93 -2.29 -9.24
C ARG A 109 6.24 -1.91 -8.56
N ALA A 110 7.17 -1.34 -9.31
CA ALA A 110 8.44 -0.87 -8.77
C ALA A 110 8.19 0.25 -7.75
N HIS A 111 7.36 1.23 -8.10
CA HIS A 111 6.98 2.31 -7.21
C HIS A 111 6.35 1.82 -5.90
N LEU A 112 5.39 0.89 -5.98
CA LEU A 112 4.79 0.28 -4.78
C LEU A 112 5.86 -0.38 -3.91
N PHE A 113 6.75 -1.16 -4.51
CA PHE A 113 7.79 -1.87 -3.77
C PHE A 113 8.72 -0.91 -3.03
N ASP A 114 9.14 0.17 -3.69
CA ASP A 114 9.97 1.21 -3.08
C ASP A 114 9.24 1.91 -1.92
N LEU A 115 7.96 2.26 -2.09
CA LEU A 115 7.13 2.82 -1.02
C LEU A 115 7.05 1.88 0.19
N LEU A 116 6.90 0.58 -0.03
CA LEU A 116 6.85 -0.41 1.06
C LEU A 116 8.17 -0.45 1.84
N LEU A 117 9.31 -0.38 1.15
CA LEU A 117 10.63 -0.32 1.79
C LEU A 117 10.82 0.97 2.57
N GLU A 118 10.46 2.12 2.00
CA GLU A 118 10.57 3.42 2.69
C GLU A 118 9.72 3.48 3.96
N ILE A 119 8.49 2.98 3.91
CA ILE A 119 7.59 2.95 5.07
C ILE A 119 8.09 1.95 6.12
N GLU A 120 8.65 0.81 5.69
CA GLU A 120 9.23 -0.18 6.60
C GLU A 120 10.47 0.36 7.32
N ASP A 121 11.37 1.03 6.61
CA ASP A 121 12.61 1.59 7.15
C ASP A 121 12.33 2.63 8.25
N ARG A 122 11.39 3.55 7.96
CA ARG A 122 10.90 4.53 8.95
C ARG A 122 10.22 3.90 10.16
N ASN A 123 9.67 2.69 10.02
CA ASN A 123 9.12 1.92 11.13
C ASN A 123 10.20 1.21 11.98
N ARG A 124 11.44 1.02 11.47
CA ARG A 124 12.57 0.38 12.18
C ARG A 124 13.45 1.36 12.95
N ASP A 125 13.60 2.59 12.45
CA ASP A 125 14.66 3.56 12.85
C ASP A 125 14.60 4.19 14.25
N TYR A 126 13.75 3.74 15.18
CA TYR A 126 13.75 4.28 16.56
C TYR A 126 13.69 3.19 17.65
N THR A 127 14.33 2.04 17.40
CA THR A 127 14.41 0.93 18.37
C THR A 127 15.76 0.87 19.12
N HIS A 128 16.50 1.98 19.20
CA HIS A 128 17.75 2.11 19.97
C HIS A 128 17.78 3.35 20.84
#